data_AF-A0A968U940-F1
#
_entry.id   AF-A0A968U940-F1
#
_cell.length_a   1.000
_cell.length_b   1.000
_cell.length_c   1.000
_cell.angle_alpha   90.00
_cell.angle_beta   90.00
_cell.angle_gamma   90.00
#
_symmetry.space_group_name_H-M   'P 1'
#
loop_
_entity.id
_entity.type
_entity.pdbx_description
1 polymer ?
#
loop_
_entity_poly.entity_id
_entity_poly.type
_entity_poly.pdbx_seq_one_letter_code
_entity_poly.pdbx_strand_id
1 'polypeptide(L)'
;MTCCWGDGGNDILVGGIGNNDMSGGSGKDEFQFLSRKENTLSVFTTTDEILRSDGGFGGFDTIYDFSAEDRITISELDRNAVVTITTNAAGAAVITILGTAGNGQPADQVITVFGITREQLLAPGLDFIAIDNSFINTTNTVSTDGISTFTVGNA
;
A
#
# COMPACT_ATOMS: atom_id res chain seq x y z
N MET A 1 -16.99 0.35 -0.45
CA MET A 1 -16.64 -0.99 -0.93
C MET A 1 -16.57 -0.91 -2.43
N THR A 2 -15.38 -0.61 -2.91
CA THR A 2 -15.01 -0.58 -4.33
C THR A 2 -13.98 -1.68 -4.49
N CYS A 3 -14.24 -2.59 -5.42
CA CYS A 3 -13.42 -3.78 -5.63
C CYS A 3 -12.61 -3.52 -6.91
N CYS A 4 -11.29 -3.63 -6.81
CA CYS A 4 -10.36 -3.42 -7.91
C CYS A 4 -9.65 -4.74 -8.15
N TRP A 5 -10.01 -5.45 -9.21
CA TRP A 5 -9.43 -6.74 -9.58
C TRP A 5 -8.71 -6.56 -10.91
N GLY A 6 -7.41 -6.82 -10.91
CA GLY A 6 -6.60 -7.05 -12.11
C GLY A 6 -6.77 -8.48 -12.61
N ASP A 7 -6.37 -8.73 -13.85
CA ASP A 7 -6.42 -10.07 -14.46
C ASP A 7 -5.00 -10.60 -14.65
N GLY A 8 -4.49 -10.66 -15.88
CA GLY A 8 -3.09 -10.98 -16.14
C GLY A 8 -2.39 -9.82 -16.83
N GLY A 9 -1.28 -9.34 -16.28
CA GLY A 9 -0.62 -8.14 -16.77
C GLY A 9 0.24 -7.51 -15.68
N ASN A 10 0.74 -6.31 -15.91
CA ASN A 10 1.32 -5.50 -14.84
C ASN A 10 0.35 -4.37 -14.50
N ASP A 11 -0.50 -4.60 -13.50
CA ASP A 11 -1.64 -3.75 -13.23
C ASP A 11 -1.30 -2.66 -12.20
N ILE A 12 -1.94 -1.49 -12.34
CA ILE A 12 -1.83 -0.41 -11.34
C ILE A 12 -3.20 -0.23 -10.69
N LEU A 13 -3.30 -0.63 -9.41
CA LEU A 13 -4.53 -0.60 -8.63
C LEU A 13 -4.45 0.53 -7.59
N VAL A 14 -5.28 1.56 -7.74
CA VAL A 14 -5.30 2.69 -6.78
C VAL A 14 -6.41 2.49 -5.76
N GLY A 15 -6.04 2.34 -4.49
CA GLY A 15 -6.97 2.35 -3.35
C GLY A 15 -7.62 3.72 -3.19
N GLY A 16 -8.96 3.75 -3.14
CA GLY A 16 -9.73 4.97 -2.91
C GLY A 16 -10.18 5.11 -1.45
N ILE A 17 -10.90 6.18 -1.13
CA ILE A 17 -11.47 6.35 0.22
C ILE A 17 -12.42 5.20 0.59
N GLY A 18 -12.30 4.74 1.82
CA GLY A 18 -13.17 3.72 2.40
C GLY A 18 -12.52 2.34 2.36
N ASN A 19 -13.33 1.29 2.48
CA ASN A 19 -12.80 -0.08 2.47
C ASN A 19 -12.80 -0.64 1.05
N ASN A 20 -11.64 -1.08 0.58
CA ASN A 20 -11.41 -1.64 -0.75
C ASN A 20 -10.85 -3.06 -0.66
N ASP A 21 -11.34 -3.90 -1.56
CA ASP A 21 -10.85 -5.26 -1.78
C ASP A 21 -10.05 -5.26 -3.09
N MET A 22 -8.77 -5.61 -3.01
CA MET A 22 -7.80 -5.46 -4.10
C MET A 22 -7.15 -6.80 -4.42
N SER A 23 -7.08 -7.13 -5.71
CA SER A 23 -6.42 -8.32 -6.24
C SER A 23 -5.70 -7.92 -7.52
N GLY A 24 -4.39 -8.13 -7.61
CA GLY A 24 -3.61 -7.80 -8.81
C GLY A 24 -3.74 -8.85 -9.92
N GLY A 25 -3.95 -10.10 -9.52
CA GLY A 25 -3.98 -11.24 -10.42
C GLY A 25 -2.59 -11.77 -10.68
N SER A 26 -2.20 -11.92 -11.94
CA SER A 26 -0.88 -12.44 -12.30
C SER A 26 -0.02 -11.39 -12.98
N GLY A 27 1.20 -11.20 -12.48
CA GLY A 27 2.24 -10.38 -13.09
C GLY A 27 2.88 -9.49 -12.05
N LYS A 28 3.30 -8.28 -12.43
CA LYS A 28 3.93 -7.30 -11.52
C LYS A 28 2.96 -6.18 -11.24
N ASP A 29 2.20 -6.33 -10.17
CA ASP A 29 1.13 -5.41 -9.86
C ASP A 29 1.60 -4.34 -8.86
N GLU A 30 1.09 -3.12 -9.03
CA GLU A 30 1.37 -1.99 -8.15
C GLU A 30 0.09 -1.50 -7.46
N PHE A 31 0.01 -1.73 -6.16
CA PHE A 31 -1.06 -1.27 -5.29
C PHE A 31 -0.70 0.12 -4.74
N GLN A 32 -1.39 1.15 -5.21
CA GLN A 32 -1.09 2.56 -4.91
C GLN A 32 -2.08 3.17 -3.92
N PHE A 33 -1.56 3.84 -2.90
CA PHE A 33 -2.32 4.65 -1.94
C PHE A 33 -1.76 6.08 -1.94
N LEU A 34 -2.60 7.05 -2.29
CA LEU A 34 -2.22 8.46 -2.41
C LEU A 34 -3.39 9.37 -2.03
N SER A 35 -3.16 10.69 -1.95
CA SER A 35 -4.23 11.65 -1.69
C SER A 35 -5.28 11.62 -2.80
N ARG A 36 -6.50 12.05 -2.47
CA ARG A 36 -7.59 12.07 -3.43
C ARG A 36 -7.24 12.97 -4.62
N LYS A 37 -7.32 12.41 -5.83
CA LYS A 37 -7.08 13.10 -7.09
C LYS A 37 -8.24 12.81 -8.04
N GLU A 38 -9.11 13.81 -8.19
CA GLU A 38 -10.27 13.76 -9.06
C GLU A 38 -9.85 13.47 -10.52
N ASN A 39 -10.64 12.64 -11.21
CA ASN A 39 -10.48 12.18 -12.60
C ASN A 39 -9.47 11.07 -12.79
N THR A 40 -9.92 9.83 -12.61
CA THR A 40 -9.10 8.69 -12.98
C THR A 40 -9.77 7.80 -14.02
N LEU A 41 -9.26 7.94 -15.24
CA LEU A 41 -9.51 7.08 -16.38
C LEU A 41 -9.04 5.66 -16.01
N SER A 42 -9.96 4.70 -16.05
CA SER A 42 -9.58 3.30 -16.18
C SER A 42 -9.13 3.08 -17.63
N VAL A 43 -7.85 2.75 -17.83
CA VAL A 43 -7.35 2.34 -19.14
C VAL A 43 -7.11 0.85 -19.07
N PHE A 44 -7.95 0.10 -19.78
CA PHE A 44 -7.76 -1.31 -20.03
C PHE A 44 -6.96 -1.44 -21.32
N THR A 45 -5.69 -1.85 -21.22
CA THR A 45 -4.96 -2.33 -22.39
C THR A 45 -5.17 -3.84 -22.52
N THR A 46 -4.67 -4.48 -23.58
CA THR A 46 -5.01 -5.89 -23.86
C THR A 46 -4.57 -6.90 -22.79
N THR A 47 -3.68 -6.50 -21.88
CA THR A 47 -3.20 -7.31 -20.74
C THR A 47 -2.97 -6.43 -19.51
N ASP A 48 -2.41 -5.23 -19.66
CA ASP A 48 -2.14 -4.36 -18.50
C ASP A 48 -3.34 -3.43 -18.24
N GLU A 49 -3.78 -3.38 -17.00
CA GLU A 49 -4.90 -2.58 -16.54
C GLU A 49 -4.45 -1.48 -15.59
N ILE A 50 -4.78 -0.24 -15.95
CA ILE A 50 -4.68 0.90 -15.04
C ILE A 50 -6.07 1.06 -14.40
N LEU A 51 -6.28 0.37 -13.27
CA LEU A 51 -7.49 0.42 -12.46
C LEU A 51 -7.37 1.52 -11.41
N ARG A 52 -7.72 2.75 -11.80
CA ARG A 52 -7.60 3.89 -10.89
C ARG A 52 -8.95 4.31 -10.34
N SER A 53 -9.08 4.27 -9.02
CA SER A 53 -10.10 5.01 -8.27
C SER A 53 -9.69 6.49 -8.12
N ASP A 54 -10.53 7.32 -7.50
CA ASP A 54 -10.25 8.73 -7.18
C ASP A 54 -9.08 8.91 -6.17
N GLY A 55 -8.47 7.81 -5.70
CA GLY A 55 -7.52 7.83 -4.60
C GLY A 55 -8.15 8.31 -3.29
N GLY A 56 -7.29 8.69 -2.36
CA GLY A 56 -7.66 9.21 -1.06
C GLY A 56 -7.48 8.19 0.04
N PHE A 57 -6.83 8.63 1.10
CA PHE A 57 -6.59 7.83 2.28
C PHE A 57 -7.84 7.70 3.15
N GLY A 58 -7.91 6.57 3.86
CA GLY A 58 -8.83 6.34 4.95
C GLY A 58 -9.61 5.03 4.79
N GLY A 59 -9.79 4.30 5.88
CA GLY A 59 -10.55 3.06 5.91
C GLY A 59 -9.68 1.82 6.07
N PHE A 60 -10.24 0.66 5.70
CA PHE A 60 -9.61 -0.65 5.81
C PHE A 60 -9.56 -1.32 4.44
N ASP A 61 -8.37 -1.40 3.88
CA ASP A 61 -8.12 -2.03 2.59
C ASP A 61 -7.50 -3.41 2.77
N THR A 62 -7.79 -4.28 1.82
CA THR A 62 -7.34 -5.66 1.83
C THR A 62 -6.77 -6.03 0.46
N ILE A 63 -5.53 -6.52 0.46
CA ILE A 63 -4.86 -7.10 -0.72
C ILE A 63 -4.86 -8.62 -0.54
N TYR A 64 -5.44 -9.36 -1.49
CA TYR A 64 -5.69 -10.80 -1.33
C TYR A 64 -4.59 -11.71 -1.90
N ASP A 65 -3.83 -11.26 -2.90
CA ASP A 65 -2.97 -12.10 -3.74
C ASP A 65 -1.53 -11.59 -3.88
N PHE A 66 -1.07 -10.78 -2.91
CA PHE A 66 0.28 -10.21 -2.95
C PHE A 66 1.37 -11.26 -3.14
N SER A 67 2.21 -11.06 -4.14
CA SER A 67 3.26 -11.96 -4.59
C SER A 67 4.64 -11.33 -4.49
N ALA A 68 5.69 -12.09 -4.84
CA ALA A 68 7.07 -11.60 -4.84
C ALA A 68 7.40 -10.66 -6.02
N GLU A 69 6.46 -10.46 -6.94
CA GLU A 69 6.62 -9.58 -8.09
C GLU A 69 5.90 -8.23 -7.89
N ASP A 70 5.04 -8.15 -6.87
CA ASP A 70 4.17 -7.01 -6.63
C ASP A 70 4.82 -5.94 -5.75
N ARG A 71 4.18 -4.77 -5.74
CA ARG A 71 4.61 -3.61 -4.97
C ARG A 71 3.44 -2.86 -4.35
N ILE A 72 3.66 -2.39 -3.13
CA ILE A 72 2.79 -1.43 -2.45
C ILE A 72 3.49 -0.07 -2.44
N THR A 73 2.84 0.94 -3.01
CA THR A 73 3.35 2.31 -3.03
C THR A 73 2.41 3.22 -2.25
N ILE A 74 2.93 3.87 -1.21
CA ILE A 74 2.23 4.88 -0.41
C ILE A 74 2.90 6.23 -0.68
N SER A 75 2.15 7.21 -1.13
CA SER A 75 2.69 8.52 -1.55
C SER A 75 1.88 9.68 -1.01
N GLU A 76 2.52 10.85 -0.97
CA GLU A 76 1.91 12.11 -0.55
C GLU A 76 1.52 12.10 0.93
N LEU A 77 2.35 11.49 1.78
CA LEU A 77 2.22 11.65 3.22
C LEU A 77 2.93 12.93 3.68
N ASP A 78 2.37 13.62 4.67
CA ASP A 78 3.05 14.77 5.26
C ASP A 78 4.22 14.35 6.13
N ARG A 79 5.13 15.30 6.37
CA ARG A 79 6.21 15.12 7.35
C ARG A 79 5.64 14.74 8.72
N ASN A 80 6.28 13.78 9.38
CA ASN A 80 5.86 13.16 10.64
C ASN A 80 4.65 12.22 10.55
N ALA A 81 4.10 11.96 9.35
CA ALA A 81 3.22 10.82 9.19
C ALA A 81 3.96 9.54 9.59
N VAL A 82 3.25 8.66 10.30
CA VAL A 82 3.81 7.44 10.86
C VAL A 82 3.18 6.25 10.18
N VAL A 83 4.02 5.38 9.64
CA VAL A 83 3.59 4.10 9.08
C VAL A 83 4.11 3.00 9.97
N THR A 84 3.19 2.21 10.51
CA THR A 84 3.51 1.02 11.31
C THR A 84 3.14 -0.22 10.54
N ILE A 85 3.93 -1.28 10.70
CA ILE A 85 3.73 -2.56 10.04
C ILE A 85 3.83 -3.65 11.11
N THR A 86 2.82 -4.50 11.17
CA THR A 86 2.70 -5.63 12.12
C THR A 86 2.34 -6.91 11.38
N THR A 87 2.50 -8.06 12.02
CA THR A 87 1.93 -9.33 11.54
C THR A 87 0.74 -9.67 12.43
N ASN A 88 -0.45 -9.83 11.84
CA ASN A 88 -1.65 -10.19 12.60
C ASN A 88 -1.68 -11.70 12.95
N ALA A 89 -2.69 -12.12 13.71
CA ALA A 89 -2.83 -13.53 14.13
C ALA A 89 -3.05 -14.52 12.97
N ALA A 90 -3.49 -14.04 11.80
CA ALA A 90 -3.63 -14.84 10.58
C ALA A 90 -2.33 -14.93 9.76
N GLY A 91 -1.25 -14.28 10.21
CA GLY A 91 0.04 -14.24 9.50
C GLY A 91 0.10 -13.22 8.37
N ALA A 92 -0.91 -12.34 8.24
CA ALA A 92 -0.92 -11.28 7.24
C ALA A 92 -0.24 -10.01 7.78
N ALA A 93 0.50 -9.31 6.92
CA ALA A 93 1.07 -8.01 7.22
C ALA A 93 -0.06 -6.98 7.30
N VAL A 94 -0.03 -6.15 8.34
CA VAL A 94 -0.97 -5.05 8.53
C VAL A 94 -0.18 -3.76 8.59
N ILE A 95 -0.38 -2.91 7.58
CA ILE A 95 0.19 -1.57 7.48
C ILE A 95 -0.86 -0.61 8.06
N THR A 96 -0.45 0.25 8.99
CA THR A 96 -1.31 1.29 9.56
C THR A 96 -0.62 2.64 9.40
N ILE A 97 -1.34 3.58 8.79
CA ILE A 97 -0.85 4.92 8.46
C ILE A 97 -1.61 5.92 9.33
N LEU A 98 -0.84 6.74 10.06
CA LEU A 98 -1.35 7.79 10.93
C LEU A 98 -0.73 9.14 10.55
N GLY A 99 -1.45 10.22 10.83
CA GLY A 99 -1.04 11.58 10.53
C GLY A 99 -1.86 12.17 9.38
N THR A 100 -1.25 13.06 8.60
CA THR A 100 -1.91 13.75 7.49
C THR A 100 -1.25 13.41 6.16
N ALA A 101 -2.03 13.50 5.10
CA ALA A 101 -1.56 13.48 3.72
C ALA A 101 -1.26 14.92 3.25
N GLY A 102 -0.53 15.07 2.15
CA GLY A 102 -0.06 16.35 1.60
C GLY A 102 -1.17 17.34 1.20
N ASN A 103 -2.42 16.87 1.12
CA ASN A 103 -3.60 17.72 0.94
C ASN A 103 -4.23 18.20 2.27
N GLY A 104 -3.59 17.92 3.41
CA GLY A 104 -4.03 18.25 4.76
C GLY A 104 -5.15 17.37 5.31
N GLN A 105 -5.58 16.33 4.60
CA GLN A 105 -6.57 15.37 5.10
C GLN A 105 -5.91 14.32 6.00
N PRO A 106 -6.65 13.74 6.96
CA PRO A 106 -6.17 12.59 7.71
C PRO A 106 -5.82 11.44 6.77
N ALA A 107 -4.71 10.77 7.03
CA ALA A 107 -4.38 9.53 6.32
C ALA A 107 -5.24 8.38 6.87
N ASP A 108 -5.18 8.08 8.18
CA ASP A 108 -6.04 7.13 8.90
C ASP A 108 -6.42 5.86 8.11
N GLN A 109 -5.41 5.24 7.52
CA GLN A 109 -5.54 4.11 6.61
C GLN A 109 -4.98 2.86 7.26
N VAL A 110 -5.68 1.74 7.09
CA VAL A 110 -5.17 0.40 7.40
C VAL A 110 -5.20 -0.44 6.14
N ILE A 111 -4.11 -1.15 5.86
CA ILE A 111 -3.98 -2.05 4.71
C ILE A 111 -3.58 -3.43 5.23
N THR A 112 -4.40 -4.44 4.98
CA THR A 112 -4.09 -5.84 5.29
C THR A 112 -3.61 -6.53 4.03
N VAL A 113 -2.45 -7.18 4.10
CA VAL A 113 -1.81 -7.83 2.96
C VAL A 113 -1.74 -9.33 3.25
N PHE A 114 -2.59 -10.10 2.58
CA PHE A 114 -2.58 -11.56 2.70
C PHE A 114 -1.39 -12.17 1.97
N GLY A 115 -0.96 -13.35 2.42
CA GLY A 115 0.13 -14.11 1.81
C GLY A 115 1.54 -13.67 2.23
N ILE A 116 1.69 -12.56 2.95
CA ILE A 116 2.99 -12.04 3.39
C ILE A 116 2.95 -11.57 4.85
N THR A 117 4.00 -11.90 5.62
CA THR A 117 4.21 -11.39 6.99
C THR A 117 4.96 -10.05 6.97
N ARG A 118 4.94 -9.29 8.08
CA ARG A 118 5.77 -8.08 8.25
C ARG A 118 7.24 -8.35 7.95
N GLU A 119 7.77 -9.46 8.46
CA GLU A 119 9.18 -9.82 8.31
C GLU A 119 9.55 -10.05 6.84
N GLN A 120 8.66 -10.67 6.06
CA GLN A 120 8.84 -10.89 4.63
C GLN A 120 8.64 -9.59 3.84
N LEU A 121 7.63 -8.80 4.19
CA LEU A 121 7.32 -7.52 3.53
C LEU A 121 8.48 -6.52 3.66
N LEU A 122 9.20 -6.55 4.79
CA LEU A 122 10.32 -5.67 5.09
C LEU A 122 11.70 -6.30 4.88
N ALA A 123 11.78 -7.48 4.25
CA ALA A 123 13.05 -8.16 4.06
C ALA A 123 14.01 -7.29 3.21
N PRO A 124 15.28 -7.10 3.64
CA PRO A 124 16.23 -6.29 2.89
C PRO A 124 16.45 -6.79 1.46
N GLY A 125 16.56 -5.86 0.52
CA GLY A 125 16.77 -6.16 -0.90
C GLY A 125 15.51 -6.54 -1.66
N LEU A 126 14.34 -6.52 -1.01
CA LEU A 126 13.04 -6.62 -1.66
C LEU A 126 12.40 -5.23 -1.73
N ASP A 127 11.90 -4.86 -2.91
CA ASP A 127 11.27 -3.57 -3.18
C ASP A 127 9.74 -3.67 -3.08
N PHE A 128 9.25 -4.37 -2.05
CA PHE A 128 7.81 -4.65 -1.88
C PHE A 128 7.01 -3.47 -1.38
N ILE A 129 7.62 -2.56 -0.63
CA ILE A 129 6.94 -1.39 -0.11
C ILE A 129 7.78 -0.13 -0.30
N ALA A 130 7.15 0.90 -0.84
CA ALA A 130 7.71 2.23 -0.97
C ALA A 130 6.81 3.25 -0.26
N ILE A 131 7.42 4.16 0.49
CA ILE A 131 6.75 5.28 1.16
C ILE A 131 7.43 6.58 0.72
N ASP A 132 6.68 7.49 0.10
CA ASP A 132 7.18 8.75 -0.47
C ASP A 132 8.49 8.58 -1.27
N ASN A 133 8.46 7.64 -2.23
CA ASN A 133 9.59 7.27 -3.10
C ASN A 133 10.80 6.62 -2.40
N SER A 134 10.68 6.26 -1.12
CA SER A 134 11.73 5.53 -0.39
C SER A 134 11.32 4.08 -0.18
N PHE A 135 12.14 3.12 -0.64
CA PHE A 135 11.90 1.71 -0.35
C PHE A 135 12.12 1.42 1.12
N ILE A 136 11.13 0.78 1.75
CA ILE A 136 11.11 0.53 3.18
C ILE A 136 11.43 -0.93 3.46
N ASN A 137 12.34 -1.16 4.41
CA ASN A 137 12.76 -2.49 4.85
C ASN A 137 13.22 -2.42 6.32
N THR A 138 13.77 -3.52 6.86
CA THR A 138 14.20 -3.56 8.27
C THR A 138 15.31 -2.57 8.63
N THR A 139 16.07 -2.01 7.67
CA THR A 139 17.16 -1.07 7.97
C THR A 139 16.72 0.38 8.10
N ASN A 140 15.53 0.73 7.61
CA ASN A 140 14.98 2.08 7.69
C ASN A 140 13.71 2.16 8.56
N THR A 141 13.38 1.07 9.26
CA THR A 141 12.31 1.02 10.26
C THR A 141 12.90 0.85 11.65
N VAL A 142 12.25 1.47 12.65
CA VAL A 142 12.50 1.18 14.06
C VAL A 142 11.56 0.04 14.47
N SER A 143 12.11 -1.11 14.86
CA SER A 143 11.32 -2.28 15.22
C SER A 143 11.35 -2.55 16.73
N THR A 144 10.17 -2.50 17.36
CA THR A 144 9.98 -2.75 18.81
C THR A 144 8.74 -3.60 19.01
N ASP A 145 8.84 -4.67 19.82
CA ASP A 145 7.71 -5.54 20.20
C ASP A 145 6.85 -6.05 19.03
N GLY A 146 7.48 -6.38 17.90
CA GLY A 146 6.80 -6.91 16.70
C GLY A 146 6.14 -5.84 15.83
N ILE A 147 6.35 -4.57 16.14
CA ILE A 147 5.88 -3.42 15.35
C ILE A 147 7.10 -2.77 14.69
N SER A 148 7.07 -2.66 13.36
CA SER A 148 8.04 -1.86 12.59
C SER A 148 7.45 -0.50 12.30
N THR A 149 8.15 0.56 12.67
CA THR A 149 7.70 1.94 12.51
C THR A 149 8.63 2.70 11.55
N PHE A 150 8.03 3.35 10.57
CA PHE A 150 8.65 4.34 9.69
C PHE A 150 8.00 5.71 9.94
N THR A 151 8.80 6.78 9.96
CA THR A 151 8.30 8.15 10.08
C THR A 151 8.76 8.97 8.90
N VAL A 152 7.80 9.54 8.18
CA VAL A 152 8.05 10.33 6.97
C VAL A 152 8.87 11.57 7.31
N GLY A 153 9.96 11.78 6.57
CA GLY A 153 10.84 12.93 6.71
C GLY A 153 11.88 12.84 7.84
N ASN A 154 12.03 11.67 8.50
CA ASN A 154 13.11 11.39 9.44
C ASN A 154 14.28 10.59 8.82
N ALA A 155 14.40 10.58 7.48
CA ALA A 155 15.53 9.96 6.77
C ALA A 155 16.73 10.92 6.68
#